data_AF-A0A8S3F0Y7-F1
#
_entry.id   AF-A0A8S3F0Y7-F1
#
_cell.length_a   1.000
_cell.length_b   1.000
_cell.length_c   1.000
_cell.angle_alpha   90.00
_cell.angle_beta   90.00
_cell.angle_gamma   90.00
#
_symmetry.space_group_name_H-M   'P 1'
#
loop_
_entity.id
_entity.type
_entity.pdbx_description
1 polymer ?
#
loop_
_entity_poly.entity_id
_entity_poly.type
_entity_poly.pdbx_seq_one_letter_code
_entity_poly.pdbx_strand_id
1 'polypeptide(L)'
;HLEQLQDQLQKLEDEKQVLEEQREHLEELRQQIERQLEEVNRQIQQIEHQIQELQARIERLQEEIRQLQLEIQRIERQMQDLEIELARIEQKLEETERKLQECQQKIDEINEKINQIEDMITRIEQVIEMKRNRKQEFVTYRFELQRKLMEAKSKATQIQKQVALLQQQITQGREQINQLKRNLETLKHTIQKLENQMRSLEKEFKILESKIKEKESELKSLKDDLKKVDEQLQREKNDLAKVENEKKTTENRINTLDREIKDLNGKLNKLTKERSDCEKQLEKEKNTLNEYEKELKTEETKQRQAEQEVRNQEQVVRTAEAKLRQCKLEEQAAKAAEAQAKIDVQMAQAALAEAEAELLIAEAELAAATAASVVVPAAVVAAKAHLATCKARVTINKTTLTTCKATLKACTEKRRIAENNRTQANNELTNARQTFQAKNDQLKQQKDKVEQTKQKIEQQKKTIEVTGRKLDDLRKECKKVETELKAKETTL
;
A
#
# COMPACT_ATOMS: atom_id res chain seq x y z
N HIS A 1 -64.42 184.88 -80.56
CA HIS A 1 -63.15 184.73 -79.81
C HIS A 1 -63.34 184.36 -78.34
N LEU A 2 -64.30 184.92 -77.59
CA LEU A 2 -64.53 184.52 -76.18
C LEU A 2 -65.01 183.06 -76.01
N GLU A 3 -65.87 182.61 -76.93
CA GLU A 3 -66.50 181.29 -76.92
C GLU A 3 -65.48 180.15 -77.08
N GLN A 4 -64.44 180.34 -77.91
CA GLN A 4 -63.35 179.37 -78.08
C GLN A 4 -62.48 179.21 -76.83
N LEU A 5 -62.32 180.27 -76.04
CA LEU A 5 -61.54 180.24 -74.80
C LEU A 5 -62.31 179.53 -73.68
N GLN A 6 -63.64 179.69 -73.60
CA GLN A 6 -64.48 178.96 -72.66
C GLN A 6 -64.49 177.45 -72.96
N ASP A 7 -64.58 177.06 -74.23
CA ASP A 7 -64.50 175.65 -74.64
C ASP A 7 -63.14 175.01 -74.31
N GLN A 8 -62.04 175.76 -74.46
CA GLN A 8 -60.72 175.29 -74.06
C GLN A 8 -60.56 175.15 -72.55
N LEU A 9 -61.15 176.07 -71.78
CA LEU A 9 -61.11 176.04 -70.31
C LEU A 9 -61.94 174.88 -69.77
N GLN A 10 -63.13 174.64 -70.34
CA GLN A 10 -63.96 173.49 -69.98
C GLN A 10 -63.25 172.17 -70.29
N LYS A 11 -62.61 172.04 -71.45
CA LYS A 11 -61.80 170.85 -71.78
C LYS A 11 -60.64 170.62 -70.81
N LEU A 12 -59.94 171.68 -70.40
CA LEU A 12 -58.87 171.59 -69.42
C LEU A 12 -59.39 171.21 -68.03
N GLU A 13 -60.60 171.65 -67.67
CA GLU A 13 -61.25 171.32 -66.40
C GLU A 13 -61.71 169.85 -66.39
N ASP A 14 -62.27 169.36 -67.49
CA ASP A 14 -62.60 167.95 -67.68
C ASP A 14 -61.34 167.07 -67.68
N GLU A 15 -60.26 167.49 -68.36
CA GLU A 15 -58.96 166.81 -68.32
C GLU A 15 -58.37 166.78 -66.91
N LYS A 16 -58.49 167.88 -66.16
CA LYS A 16 -58.05 167.95 -64.76
C LYS A 16 -58.85 166.98 -63.88
N GLN A 17 -60.16 166.89 -64.07
CA GLN A 17 -61.01 165.97 -63.30
C GLN A 17 -60.64 164.51 -63.58
N VAL A 18 -60.42 164.15 -64.86
CA VAL A 18 -59.94 162.82 -65.23
C VAL A 18 -58.57 162.52 -64.61
N LEU A 19 -57.66 163.50 -64.58
CA LEU A 19 -56.36 163.34 -63.93
C LEU A 19 -56.47 163.21 -62.41
N GLU A 20 -57.43 163.88 -61.76
CA GLU A 20 -57.71 163.72 -60.33
C GLU A 20 -58.25 162.33 -60.01
N GLU A 21 -59.19 161.81 -60.82
CA GLU A 21 -59.71 160.44 -60.70
C GLU A 21 -58.60 159.39 -60.94
N GLN A 22 -57.76 159.59 -61.95
CA GLN A 22 -56.59 158.74 -62.19
C GLN A 22 -55.61 158.79 -61.02
N ARG A 23 -55.40 159.96 -60.42
CA ARG A 23 -54.52 160.11 -59.25
C ARG A 23 -55.09 159.37 -58.04
N GLU A 24 -56.38 159.50 -57.76
CA GLU A 24 -57.03 158.76 -56.67
C GLU A 24 -56.95 157.25 -56.88
N HIS A 25 -57.22 156.77 -58.10
CA HIS A 25 -57.08 155.35 -58.42
C HIS A 25 -55.64 154.85 -58.26
N LEU A 26 -54.66 155.64 -58.69
CA LEU A 26 -53.24 155.34 -58.48
C LEU A 26 -52.86 155.35 -57.00
N GLU A 27 -53.44 156.23 -56.19
CA GLU A 27 -53.23 156.30 -54.73
C GLU A 27 -53.80 155.04 -54.04
N GLU A 28 -55.00 154.60 -54.44
CA GLU A 28 -55.60 153.35 -53.96
C GLU A 28 -54.78 152.12 -54.36
N LEU A 29 -54.35 152.06 -55.62
CA LEU A 29 -53.48 151.00 -56.11
C LEU A 29 -52.15 150.98 -55.35
N ARG A 30 -51.57 152.16 -55.07
CA ARG A 30 -50.35 152.29 -54.26
C ARG A 30 -50.56 151.75 -52.85
N GLN A 31 -51.65 152.13 -52.17
CA GLN A 31 -51.96 151.60 -50.84
C GLN A 31 -52.19 150.08 -50.84
N GLN A 32 -52.81 149.54 -51.88
CA GLN A 32 -52.98 148.09 -52.02
C GLN A 32 -51.64 147.38 -52.19
N ILE A 33 -50.76 147.93 -53.04
CA ILE A 33 -49.39 147.42 -53.22
C ILE A 33 -48.61 147.50 -51.91
N GLU A 34 -48.69 148.61 -51.17
CA GLU A 34 -48.03 148.78 -49.87
C GLU A 34 -48.47 147.70 -48.86
N ARG A 35 -49.77 147.42 -48.76
CA ARG A 35 -50.29 146.33 -47.88
C ARG A 35 -49.82 144.95 -48.33
N GLN A 36 -49.80 144.67 -49.62
CA GLN A 36 -49.29 143.40 -50.14
C GLN A 36 -47.80 143.24 -49.86
N LEU A 37 -47.04 144.33 -49.95
CA LEU A 37 -45.60 144.36 -49.67
C LEU A 37 -45.33 144.13 -48.18
N GLU A 38 -46.14 144.69 -47.28
CA GLU A 38 -46.09 144.40 -45.84
C GLU A 38 -46.40 142.93 -45.52
N GLU A 39 -47.43 142.35 -46.13
CA GLU A 39 -47.80 140.95 -45.92
C GLU A 39 -46.71 140.00 -46.44
N VAL A 40 -46.17 140.27 -47.63
CA VAL A 40 -45.05 139.52 -48.19
C VAL A 40 -43.82 139.65 -47.29
N ASN A 41 -43.51 140.84 -46.77
CA ASN A 41 -42.40 141.03 -45.82
C ASN A 41 -42.60 140.23 -44.53
N ARG A 42 -43.83 140.16 -44.02
CA ARG A 42 -44.14 139.35 -42.84
C ARG A 42 -43.96 137.85 -43.11
N GLN A 43 -44.39 137.38 -44.27
CA GLN A 43 -44.18 135.99 -44.70
C GLN A 43 -42.70 135.67 -44.88
N ILE A 44 -41.92 136.59 -45.46
CA ILE A 44 -40.46 136.46 -45.57
C ILE A 44 -39.84 136.30 -44.17
N GLN A 45 -40.19 137.15 -43.20
CA GLN A 45 -39.66 137.04 -41.83
C GLN A 45 -40.02 135.72 -41.15
N GLN A 46 -41.23 135.20 -41.38
CA GLN A 46 -41.65 133.89 -40.84
C GLN A 46 -40.85 132.74 -41.46
N ILE A 47 -40.65 132.77 -42.79
CA ILE A 47 -39.85 131.78 -43.50
C ILE A 47 -38.40 131.85 -43.04
N GLU A 48 -37.83 133.04 -42.87
CA GLU A 48 -36.49 133.24 -42.34
C GLU A 48 -36.32 132.61 -40.94
N HIS A 49 -37.31 132.77 -40.06
CA HIS A 49 -37.28 132.14 -38.74
C HIS A 49 -37.35 130.60 -38.82
N GLN A 50 -38.24 130.06 -39.66
CA GLN A 50 -38.32 128.61 -39.88
C GLN A 50 -37.02 128.02 -40.45
N ILE A 51 -36.37 128.77 -41.35
CA ILE A 51 -35.05 128.39 -41.89
C ILE A 51 -34.02 128.32 -40.76
N GLN A 52 -33.98 129.30 -39.85
CA GLN A 52 -33.06 129.29 -38.71
C GLN A 52 -33.32 128.10 -37.76
N GLU A 53 -34.58 127.79 -37.46
CA GLU A 53 -34.92 126.63 -36.62
C GLU A 53 -34.51 125.30 -37.27
N LEU A 54 -34.74 125.16 -38.58
CA LEU A 54 -34.34 123.98 -39.34
C LEU A 54 -32.82 123.85 -39.40
N GLN A 55 -32.08 124.94 -39.57
CA GLN A 55 -30.62 124.96 -39.52
C GLN A 55 -30.11 124.48 -38.15
N ALA A 56 -30.66 125.00 -37.05
CA ALA A 56 -30.28 124.57 -35.70
C ALA A 56 -30.65 123.10 -35.41
N ARG A 57 -31.68 122.55 -36.07
CA ARG A 57 -32.03 121.13 -35.98
C ARG A 57 -31.06 120.27 -36.80
N ILE A 58 -30.66 120.73 -37.98
CA ILE A 58 -29.66 120.05 -38.83
C ILE A 58 -28.33 119.95 -38.08
N GLU A 59 -27.87 121.03 -37.45
CA GLU A 59 -26.62 121.03 -36.66
C GLU A 59 -26.67 120.02 -35.50
N ARG A 60 -27.80 119.95 -34.78
CA ARG A 60 -27.98 118.98 -33.70
C ARG A 60 -27.96 117.53 -34.21
N LEU A 61 -28.67 117.24 -35.30
CA LEU A 61 -28.66 115.91 -35.91
C LEU A 61 -27.28 115.53 -36.45
N GLN A 62 -26.53 116.49 -36.98
CA GLN A 62 -25.15 116.27 -37.42
C GLN A 62 -24.23 115.88 -36.26
N GLU A 63 -24.39 116.49 -35.09
CA GLU A 63 -23.62 116.11 -33.89
C GLU A 63 -24.04 114.73 -33.36
N GLU A 64 -25.34 114.41 -33.33
CA GLU A 64 -25.82 113.07 -32.96
C GLU A 64 -25.27 111.98 -33.90
N ILE A 65 -25.28 112.22 -35.22
CA ILE A 65 -24.67 111.34 -36.21
C ILE A 65 -23.18 111.15 -35.93
N ARG A 66 -22.46 112.23 -35.58
CA ARG A 66 -21.04 112.18 -35.26
C ARG A 66 -20.77 111.34 -34.00
N GLN A 67 -21.60 111.45 -32.97
CA GLN A 67 -21.47 110.65 -31.75
C GLN A 67 -21.76 109.17 -32.02
N LEU A 68 -22.83 108.86 -32.77
CA LEU A 68 -23.14 107.48 -33.18
C LEU A 68 -22.01 106.87 -34.01
N GLN A 69 -21.38 107.63 -34.90
CA GLN A 69 -20.22 107.17 -35.65
C GLN A 69 -19.02 106.82 -34.75
N LEU A 70 -18.78 107.59 -33.68
CA LEU A 70 -17.73 107.28 -32.70
C LEU A 70 -18.07 106.03 -31.87
N GLU A 71 -19.33 105.84 -31.50
CA GLU A 71 -19.77 104.63 -30.80
C GLU A 71 -19.65 103.39 -31.68
N ILE A 72 -20.04 103.47 -32.96
CA ILE A 72 -19.85 102.39 -33.93
C ILE A 72 -18.37 102.01 -34.02
N GLN A 73 -17.46 102.98 -34.18
CA GLN A 73 -16.02 102.71 -34.22
C GLN A 73 -15.49 102.07 -32.94
N ARG A 74 -16.06 102.41 -31.78
CA ARG A 74 -15.68 101.79 -30.50
C ARG A 74 -16.14 100.34 -30.44
N ILE A 75 -17.38 100.05 -30.84
CA ILE A 75 -17.94 98.70 -30.87
C ILE A 75 -17.16 97.83 -31.87
N GLU A 76 -16.81 98.35 -33.04
CA GLU A 76 -16.00 97.66 -34.04
C GLU A 76 -14.63 97.22 -33.47
N ARG A 77 -13.95 98.10 -32.71
CA ARG A 77 -12.69 97.73 -32.04
C ARG A 77 -12.89 96.65 -30.99
N GLN A 78 -13.95 96.75 -30.17
CA GLN A 78 -14.25 95.73 -29.16
C GLN A 78 -14.56 94.38 -29.79
N MET A 79 -15.25 94.36 -30.95
CA MET A 79 -15.47 93.12 -31.71
C MET A 79 -14.16 92.52 -32.21
N GLN A 80 -13.25 93.34 -32.76
CA GLN A 80 -11.94 92.86 -33.21
C GLN A 80 -11.11 92.27 -32.06
N ASP A 81 -11.12 92.91 -30.88
CA ASP A 81 -10.43 92.39 -29.69
C ASP A 81 -11.03 91.05 -29.23
N LEU A 82 -12.37 90.92 -29.25
CA LEU A 82 -13.06 89.67 -28.92
C LEU A 82 -12.77 88.56 -29.94
N GLU A 83 -12.69 88.87 -31.23
CA GLU A 83 -12.31 87.93 -32.29
C GLU A 83 -10.88 87.39 -32.05
N ILE A 84 -9.94 88.25 -31.65
CA ILE A 84 -8.57 87.85 -31.32
C ILE A 84 -8.53 86.95 -30.08
N GLU A 85 -9.28 87.29 -29.02
CA GLU A 85 -9.34 86.46 -27.81
C GLU A 85 -10.02 85.10 -28.08
N LEU A 86 -11.06 85.07 -28.93
CA LEU A 86 -11.70 83.82 -29.35
C LEU A 86 -10.69 82.91 -30.06
N ALA A 87 -9.94 83.44 -31.03
CA ALA A 87 -8.91 82.68 -31.74
C ALA A 87 -7.82 82.14 -30.79
N ARG A 88 -7.45 82.89 -29.74
CA ARG A 88 -6.51 82.42 -28.71
C ARG A 88 -7.08 81.29 -27.86
N ILE A 89 -8.37 81.35 -27.53
CA ILE A 89 -9.06 80.30 -26.77
C ILE A 89 -9.14 79.04 -27.62
N GLU A 90 -9.50 79.15 -28.89
CA GLU A 90 -9.54 78.03 -29.84
C GLU A 90 -8.17 77.34 -29.94
N GLN A 91 -7.08 78.10 -30.08
CA GLN A 91 -5.73 77.54 -30.10
C GLN A 91 -5.37 76.79 -28.80
N LYS A 92 -5.73 77.33 -27.64
CA LYS A 92 -5.51 76.66 -26.34
C LYS A 92 -6.34 75.39 -26.18
N LEU A 93 -7.56 75.40 -26.73
CA LEU A 93 -8.44 74.23 -26.74
C LEU A 93 -7.80 73.11 -27.57
N GLU A 94 -7.36 73.40 -28.79
CA GLU A 94 -6.65 72.43 -29.64
C GLU A 94 -5.40 71.87 -28.96
N GLU A 95 -4.60 72.71 -28.30
CA GLU A 95 -3.41 72.24 -27.56
C GLU A 95 -3.79 71.30 -26.40
N THR A 96 -4.88 71.62 -25.70
CA THR A 96 -5.39 70.81 -24.59
C THR A 96 -5.93 69.47 -25.07
N GLU A 97 -6.66 69.47 -26.19
CA GLU A 97 -7.16 68.26 -26.85
C GLU A 97 -5.99 67.36 -27.30
N ARG A 98 -4.92 67.95 -27.86
CA ARG A 98 -3.72 67.18 -28.21
C ARG A 98 -3.07 66.54 -26.99
N LYS A 99 -2.91 67.30 -25.89
CA LYS A 99 -2.38 66.75 -24.63
C LYS A 99 -3.26 65.64 -24.07
N LEU A 100 -4.58 65.78 -24.19
CA LEU A 100 -5.53 64.75 -23.78
C LEU A 100 -5.35 63.46 -24.60
N GLN A 101 -5.19 63.57 -25.92
CA GLN A 101 -4.90 62.43 -26.79
C GLN A 101 -3.56 61.77 -26.44
N GLU A 102 -2.50 62.55 -26.20
CA GLU A 102 -1.19 62.04 -25.77
C GLU A 102 -1.29 61.29 -24.42
N CYS A 103 -2.06 61.81 -23.47
CA CYS A 103 -2.33 61.14 -22.20
C CYS A 103 -3.12 59.85 -22.39
N GLN A 104 -4.12 59.83 -23.28
CA GLN A 104 -4.89 58.63 -23.59
C GLN A 104 -4.00 57.52 -24.17
N GLN A 105 -3.11 57.87 -25.12
CA GLN A 105 -2.14 56.91 -25.67
C GLN A 105 -1.23 56.32 -24.58
N LYS A 106 -0.75 57.16 -23.65
CA LYS A 106 0.05 56.67 -22.50
C LYS A 106 -0.73 55.75 -21.57
N ILE A 107 -2.02 56.01 -21.36
CA ILE A 107 -2.89 55.12 -20.57
C ILE A 107 -3.00 53.77 -21.27
N ASP A 108 -3.21 53.76 -22.59
CA ASP A 108 -3.32 52.53 -23.37
C ASP A 108 -2.00 51.72 -23.32
N GLU A 109 -0.84 52.38 -23.48
CA GLU A 109 0.48 51.74 -23.31
C GLU A 109 0.71 51.17 -21.91
N ILE A 110 0.27 51.87 -20.86
CA ILE A 110 0.35 51.39 -19.48
C ILE A 110 -0.55 50.17 -19.29
N ASN A 111 -1.76 50.18 -19.84
CA ASN A 111 -2.69 49.05 -19.77
C ASN A 111 -2.12 47.82 -20.50
N GLU A 112 -1.48 47.99 -21.65
CA GLU A 112 -0.78 46.88 -22.32
C GLU A 112 0.35 46.30 -21.45
N LYS A 113 1.15 47.16 -20.80
CA LYS A 113 2.20 46.70 -19.87
C LYS A 113 1.61 46.00 -18.64
N ILE A 114 0.49 46.47 -18.11
CA ILE A 114 -0.23 45.81 -17.01
C ILE A 114 -0.64 44.40 -17.44
N ASN A 115 -1.30 44.27 -18.60
CA ASN A 115 -1.72 42.96 -19.12
C ASN A 115 -0.52 42.01 -19.31
N GLN A 116 0.62 42.51 -19.82
CA GLN A 116 1.85 41.71 -19.93
C GLN A 116 2.39 41.25 -18.57
N ILE A 117 2.33 42.11 -17.55
CA ILE A 117 2.74 41.76 -16.18
C ILE A 117 1.78 40.72 -15.58
N GLU A 118 0.47 40.86 -15.78
CA GLU A 118 -0.53 39.89 -15.33
C GLU A 118 -0.33 38.50 -15.97
N ASP A 119 -0.01 38.45 -17.26
CA ASP A 119 0.37 37.22 -17.95
C ASP A 119 1.66 36.61 -17.37
N MET A 120 2.66 37.44 -17.06
CA MET A 120 3.90 36.99 -16.42
C MET A 120 3.64 36.45 -15.01
N ILE A 121 2.80 37.11 -14.22
CA ILE A 121 2.39 36.66 -12.89
C ILE A 121 1.72 35.28 -13.01
N THR A 122 0.76 35.13 -13.91
CA THR A 122 0.07 33.86 -14.15
C THR A 122 1.03 32.73 -14.51
N ARG A 123 2.03 33.00 -15.37
CA ARG A 123 3.09 32.02 -15.71
C ARG A 123 3.96 31.66 -14.50
N ILE A 124 4.33 32.65 -13.70
CA ILE A 124 5.12 32.43 -12.48
C ILE A 124 4.33 31.56 -11.49
N GLU A 125 3.04 31.82 -11.30
CA GLU A 125 2.16 31.03 -10.44
C GLU A 125 2.08 29.57 -10.90
N GLN A 126 1.92 29.32 -12.21
CA GLN A 126 1.96 27.96 -12.78
C GLN A 126 3.30 27.26 -12.50
N VAL A 127 4.43 27.97 -12.66
CA VAL A 127 5.76 27.42 -12.35
C VAL A 127 5.90 27.11 -10.86
N ILE A 128 5.42 27.98 -9.98
CA ILE A 128 5.41 27.75 -8.53
C ILE A 128 4.62 26.49 -8.20
N GLU A 129 3.44 26.33 -8.79
CA GLU A 129 2.60 25.14 -8.58
C GLU A 129 3.28 23.86 -9.09
N MET A 130 3.87 23.88 -10.28
CA MET A 130 4.67 22.76 -10.79
C MET A 130 5.83 22.40 -9.85
N LYS A 131 6.56 23.39 -9.33
CA LYS A 131 7.66 23.17 -8.38
C LYS A 131 7.15 22.63 -7.05
N ARG A 132 5.96 23.05 -6.60
CA ARG A 132 5.31 22.55 -5.37
C ARG A 132 4.92 21.09 -5.51
N ASN A 133 4.34 20.71 -6.65
CA ASN A 133 4.00 19.31 -6.97
C ASN A 133 5.24 18.43 -7.02
N ARG A 134 6.30 18.88 -7.70
CA ARG A 134 7.57 18.15 -7.76
C ARG A 134 8.25 18.03 -6.39
N LYS A 135 8.15 19.05 -5.54
CA LYS A 135 8.58 18.94 -4.14
C LYS A 135 7.80 17.87 -3.38
N GLN A 136 6.49 17.78 -3.59
CA GLN A 136 5.65 16.75 -2.96
C GLN A 136 6.05 15.33 -3.40
N GLU A 137 6.36 15.15 -4.69
CA GLU A 137 6.91 13.88 -5.22
C GLU A 137 8.25 13.52 -4.56
N PHE A 138 9.14 14.48 -4.36
CA PHE A 138 10.39 14.20 -3.65
C PHE A 138 10.16 13.86 -2.18
N VAL A 139 9.15 14.45 -1.53
CA VAL A 139 8.77 14.11 -0.16
C VAL A 139 8.27 12.67 -0.08
N THR A 140 7.38 12.25 -0.99
CA THR A 140 6.89 10.86 -1.03
C THR A 140 8.03 9.88 -1.31
N TYR A 141 8.88 10.18 -2.29
CA TYR A 141 10.06 9.37 -2.60
C TYR A 141 11.02 9.23 -1.41
N ARG A 142 11.24 10.33 -0.67
CA ARG A 142 12.04 10.31 0.56
C ARG A 142 11.44 9.39 1.63
N PHE A 143 10.11 9.42 1.82
CA PHE A 143 9.44 8.52 2.76
C PHE A 143 9.60 7.05 2.36
N GLU A 144 9.48 6.73 1.07
CA GLU A 144 9.72 5.37 0.58
C GLU A 144 11.15 4.89 0.81
N LEU A 145 12.14 5.74 0.53
CA LEU A 145 13.55 5.44 0.81
C LEU A 145 13.80 5.23 2.30
N GLN A 146 13.20 6.06 3.16
CA GLN A 146 13.31 5.92 4.61
C GLN A 146 12.69 4.60 5.10
N ARG A 147 11.56 4.17 4.52
CA ARG A 147 10.96 2.86 4.81
C ARG A 147 11.88 1.72 4.40
N LYS A 148 12.43 1.75 3.18
CA LYS A 148 13.39 0.75 2.70
C LYS A 148 14.64 0.69 3.58
N LEU A 149 15.14 1.83 4.03
CA LEU A 149 16.28 1.91 4.96
C LEU A 149 15.95 1.25 6.30
N MET A 150 14.75 1.49 6.84
CA MET A 150 14.32 0.88 8.10
C MET A 150 14.16 -0.64 7.99
N GLU A 151 13.63 -1.12 6.86
CA GLU A 151 13.53 -2.55 6.55
C GLU A 151 14.92 -3.19 6.45
N ALA A 152 15.85 -2.56 5.73
CA ALA A 152 17.22 -3.03 5.60
C ALA A 152 17.94 -3.08 6.97
N LYS A 153 17.75 -2.06 7.81
CA LYS A 153 18.28 -2.04 9.19
C LYS A 153 17.73 -3.18 10.02
N SER A 154 16.42 -3.45 9.94
CA SER A 154 15.80 -4.58 10.66
C SER A 154 16.41 -5.92 10.23
N LYS A 155 16.54 -6.14 8.91
CA LYS A 155 17.19 -7.33 8.35
C LYS A 155 18.65 -7.46 8.80
N ALA A 156 19.41 -6.36 8.82
CA ALA A 156 20.78 -6.36 9.31
C ALA A 156 20.87 -6.77 10.79
N THR A 157 19.98 -6.26 11.64
CA THR A 157 19.90 -6.66 13.06
C THR A 157 19.53 -8.14 13.21
N GLN A 158 18.65 -8.66 12.37
CA GLN A 158 18.29 -10.09 12.38
C GLN A 158 19.48 -10.97 11.99
N ILE A 159 20.22 -10.58 10.94
CA ILE A 159 21.45 -11.27 10.52
C ILE A 159 22.49 -11.22 11.64
N GLN A 160 22.69 -10.08 12.30
CA GLN A 160 23.61 -9.97 13.44
C GLN A 160 23.25 -10.95 14.57
N LYS A 161 21.95 -11.09 14.91
CA LYS A 161 21.50 -12.07 15.90
C LYS A 161 21.79 -13.51 15.47
N GLN A 162 21.58 -13.84 14.19
CA GLN A 162 21.89 -15.16 13.65
C GLN A 162 23.40 -15.45 13.69
N VAL A 163 24.23 -14.47 13.32
CA VAL A 163 25.69 -14.57 13.41
C VAL A 163 26.13 -14.83 14.85
N ALA A 164 25.58 -14.09 15.83
CA ALA A 164 25.89 -14.31 17.24
C ALA A 164 25.50 -15.72 17.71
N LEU A 165 24.34 -16.22 17.30
CA LEU A 165 23.90 -17.58 17.61
C LEU A 165 24.81 -18.64 16.99
N LEU A 166 25.18 -18.48 15.72
CA LEU A 166 26.10 -19.38 15.03
C LEU A 166 27.49 -19.37 15.69
N GLN A 167 27.98 -18.21 16.12
CA GLN A 167 29.24 -18.10 16.88
C GLN A 167 29.17 -18.85 18.22
N GLN A 168 28.04 -18.77 18.93
CA GLN A 168 27.82 -19.56 20.15
C GLN A 168 27.86 -21.07 19.86
N GLN A 169 27.15 -21.51 18.81
CA GLN A 169 27.14 -22.92 18.39
C GLN A 169 28.53 -23.42 17.99
N ILE A 170 29.31 -22.62 17.26
CA ILE A 170 30.71 -22.93 16.91
C ILE A 170 31.55 -23.10 18.17
N THR A 171 31.36 -22.24 19.17
CA THR A 171 32.09 -22.30 20.44
C THR A 171 31.76 -23.58 21.21
N GLN A 172 30.47 -23.92 21.32
CA GLN A 172 30.01 -25.18 21.93
C GLN A 172 30.55 -26.40 21.17
N GLY A 173 30.52 -26.37 19.84
CA GLY A 173 31.07 -27.45 19.01
C GLY A 173 32.58 -27.63 19.22
N ARG A 174 33.34 -26.53 19.37
CA ARG A 174 34.77 -26.60 19.72
C ARG A 174 35.01 -27.21 21.10
N GLU A 175 34.20 -26.88 22.09
CA GLU A 175 34.29 -27.47 23.43
C GLU A 175 34.01 -28.98 23.40
N GLN A 176 32.98 -29.39 22.67
CA GLN A 176 32.68 -30.81 22.46
C GLN A 176 33.83 -31.54 21.76
N ILE A 177 34.42 -30.97 20.71
CA ILE A 177 35.60 -31.52 20.04
C ILE A 177 36.77 -31.66 21.01
N ASN A 178 37.04 -30.65 21.83
CA ASN A 178 38.12 -30.70 22.81
C ASN A 178 37.87 -31.78 23.89
N GLN A 179 36.62 -31.95 24.31
CA GLN A 179 36.26 -33.01 25.24
C GLN A 179 36.45 -34.41 24.61
N LEU A 180 36.01 -34.59 23.37
CA LEU A 180 36.23 -35.83 22.63
C LEU A 180 37.71 -36.14 22.45
N LYS A 181 38.55 -35.13 22.15
CA LYS A 181 40.01 -35.30 22.09
C LYS A 181 40.59 -35.79 23.40
N ARG A 182 40.17 -35.23 24.54
CA ARG A 182 40.61 -35.70 25.87
C ARG A 182 40.20 -37.13 26.12
N ASN A 183 38.96 -37.49 25.79
CA ASN A 183 38.46 -38.86 25.92
C ASN A 183 39.22 -39.84 25.02
N LEU A 184 39.65 -39.40 23.83
CA LEU A 184 40.44 -40.21 22.93
C LEU A 184 41.85 -40.47 23.50
N GLU A 185 42.49 -39.45 24.08
CA GLU A 185 43.78 -39.60 24.76
C GLU A 185 43.68 -40.52 25.98
N THR A 186 42.63 -40.39 26.80
CA THR A 186 42.44 -41.32 27.93
C THR A 186 42.25 -42.74 27.45
N LEU A 187 41.40 -42.96 26.43
CA LEU A 187 41.19 -44.28 25.85
C LEU A 187 42.48 -44.88 25.28
N LYS A 188 43.29 -44.08 24.60
CA LYS A 188 44.60 -44.47 24.09
C LYS A 188 45.53 -44.93 25.23
N HIS A 189 45.56 -44.22 26.35
CA HIS A 189 46.33 -44.61 27.52
C HIS A 189 45.82 -45.93 28.13
N THR A 190 44.50 -46.13 28.16
CA THR A 190 43.88 -47.39 28.61
C THR A 190 44.25 -48.56 27.70
N ILE A 191 44.23 -48.37 26.38
CA ILE A 191 44.67 -49.39 25.40
C ILE A 191 46.13 -49.75 25.65
N GLN A 192 47.00 -48.76 25.81
CA GLN A 192 48.43 -48.98 26.10
C GLN A 192 48.64 -49.79 27.39
N LYS A 193 47.84 -49.51 28.42
CA LYS A 193 47.85 -50.27 29.68
C LYS A 193 47.42 -51.72 29.46
N LEU A 194 46.34 -51.95 28.71
CA LEU A 194 45.85 -53.29 28.39
C LEU A 194 46.87 -54.08 27.54
N GLU A 195 47.51 -53.45 26.55
CA GLU A 195 48.57 -54.07 25.75
C GLU A 195 49.75 -54.51 26.63
N ASN A 196 50.12 -53.70 27.61
CA ASN A 196 51.18 -54.06 28.56
C ASN A 196 50.78 -55.24 29.45
N GLN A 197 49.52 -55.28 29.90
CA GLN A 197 48.97 -56.41 30.66
C GLN A 197 48.88 -57.69 29.81
N MET A 198 48.49 -57.59 28.54
CA MET A 198 48.52 -58.73 27.62
C MET A 198 49.93 -59.26 27.43
N ARG A 199 50.93 -58.38 27.23
CA ARG A 199 52.34 -58.78 27.13
C ARG A 199 52.86 -59.46 28.38
N SER A 200 52.47 -59.02 29.58
CA SER A 200 52.86 -59.70 30.82
C SER A 200 52.20 -61.07 30.93
N LEU A 201 50.90 -61.17 30.62
CA LEU A 201 50.18 -62.44 30.60
C LEU A 201 50.75 -63.42 29.58
N GLU A 202 51.15 -62.97 28.38
CA GLU A 202 51.83 -63.81 27.39
C GLU A 202 53.18 -64.35 27.90
N LYS A 203 53.95 -63.52 28.63
CA LYS A 203 55.19 -63.98 29.26
C LYS A 203 54.91 -65.04 30.34
N GLU A 204 53.92 -64.79 31.19
CA GLU A 204 53.49 -65.76 32.20
C GLU A 204 53.03 -67.07 31.55
N PHE A 205 52.26 -66.99 30.46
CA PHE A 205 51.79 -68.14 29.71
C PHE A 205 52.97 -68.95 29.13
N LYS A 206 53.97 -68.30 28.55
CA LYS A 206 55.20 -68.96 28.06
C LYS A 206 55.98 -69.66 29.17
N ILE A 207 56.08 -69.06 30.35
CA ILE A 207 56.72 -69.68 31.53
C ILE A 207 55.90 -70.89 31.99
N LEU A 208 54.58 -70.80 31.97
CA LEU A 208 53.70 -71.91 32.32
C LEU A 208 53.85 -73.05 31.31
N GLU A 209 53.93 -72.74 30.02
CA GLU A 209 54.15 -73.70 28.94
C GLU A 209 55.50 -74.42 29.09
N SER A 210 56.57 -73.70 29.47
CA SER A 210 57.86 -74.33 29.75
C SER A 210 57.81 -75.23 30.98
N LYS A 211 57.09 -74.83 32.04
CA LYS A 211 56.86 -75.66 33.23
C LYS A 211 56.03 -76.91 32.91
N ILE A 212 55.04 -76.81 32.03
CA ILE A 212 54.28 -77.97 31.54
C ILE A 212 55.21 -78.92 30.80
N LYS A 213 56.06 -78.43 29.89
CA LYS A 213 57.05 -79.27 29.18
C LYS A 213 58.03 -79.95 30.13
N GLU A 214 58.47 -79.25 31.18
CA GLU A 214 59.30 -79.81 32.25
C GLU A 214 58.54 -80.88 33.06
N LYS A 215 57.28 -80.63 33.42
CA LYS A 215 56.45 -81.66 34.07
C LYS A 215 56.16 -82.84 33.17
N GLU A 216 55.99 -82.66 31.87
CA GLU A 216 55.84 -83.73 30.89
C GLU A 216 57.12 -84.57 30.76
N SER A 217 58.30 -83.95 30.80
CA SER A 217 59.59 -84.67 30.79
C SER A 217 59.84 -85.42 32.11
N GLU A 218 59.48 -84.83 33.26
CA GLU A 218 59.46 -85.52 34.55
C GLU A 218 58.50 -86.73 34.50
N LEU A 219 57.28 -86.55 34.01
CA LEU A 219 56.29 -87.62 33.87
C LEU A 219 56.79 -88.73 32.94
N LYS A 220 57.52 -88.37 31.87
CA LYS A 220 58.17 -89.34 30.99
C LYS A 220 59.27 -90.11 31.73
N SER A 221 60.11 -89.43 32.52
CA SER A 221 61.13 -90.10 33.34
C SER A 221 60.51 -91.01 34.39
N LEU A 222 59.43 -90.57 35.04
CA LEU A 222 58.70 -91.35 36.04
C LEU A 222 58.01 -92.55 35.40
N LYS A 223 57.55 -92.43 34.14
CA LYS A 223 56.98 -93.52 33.34
C LYS A 223 58.05 -94.50 32.88
N ASP A 224 59.26 -94.04 32.59
CA ASP A 224 60.41 -94.89 32.31
C ASP A 224 60.93 -95.60 33.59
N ASP A 225 60.86 -94.94 34.75
CA ASP A 225 61.13 -95.56 36.05
C ASP A 225 60.01 -96.55 36.43
N LEU A 226 58.75 -96.24 36.11
CA LEU A 226 57.64 -97.18 36.25
C LEU A 226 57.85 -98.43 35.37
N LYS A 227 58.41 -98.28 34.16
CA LYS A 227 58.83 -99.41 33.33
C LYS A 227 59.96 -100.23 33.97
N LYS A 228 60.95 -99.59 34.60
CA LYS A 228 62.01 -100.31 35.33
C LYS A 228 61.46 -101.06 36.55
N VAL A 229 60.48 -100.48 37.25
CA VAL A 229 59.76 -101.13 38.35
C VAL A 229 58.89 -102.27 37.83
N ASP A 230 58.24 -102.12 36.68
CA ASP A 230 57.47 -103.18 36.02
C ASP A 230 58.40 -104.32 35.54
N GLU A 231 59.61 -104.00 35.07
CA GLU A 231 60.67 -104.96 34.77
C GLU A 231 61.24 -105.65 36.02
N GLN A 232 61.28 -104.97 37.18
CA GLN A 232 61.60 -105.58 38.49
C GLN A 232 60.46 -106.47 38.99
N LEU A 233 59.20 -106.06 38.80
CA LEU A 233 58.00 -106.82 39.12
C LEU A 233 57.93 -108.11 38.28
N GLN A 234 58.40 -108.09 37.03
CA GLN A 234 58.55 -109.28 36.18
C GLN A 234 59.67 -110.22 36.64
N ARG A 235 60.70 -109.72 37.33
CA ARG A 235 61.76 -110.56 37.94
C ARG A 235 61.29 -111.24 39.22
N GLU A 236 60.57 -110.52 40.09
CA GLU A 236 59.95 -111.12 41.29
C GLU A 236 58.79 -112.07 40.95
N LYS A 237 58.05 -111.84 39.83
CA LYS A 237 57.06 -112.80 39.29
C LYS A 237 57.66 -114.13 38.85
N ASN A 238 58.92 -114.16 38.39
CA ASN A 238 59.60 -115.40 37.99
C ASN A 238 60.17 -116.19 39.19
N ASP A 239 60.42 -115.53 40.33
CA ASP A 239 60.86 -116.17 41.57
C ASP A 239 59.68 -116.71 42.42
N LEU A 240 58.47 -116.19 42.24
CA LEU A 240 57.24 -116.67 42.91
C LEU A 240 56.63 -117.94 42.26
N ALA A 241 56.96 -118.23 40.99
CA ALA A 241 56.49 -119.40 40.24
C ALA A 241 57.02 -120.75 40.75
N LYS A 242 57.88 -120.77 41.79
CA LYS A 242 58.47 -121.98 42.37
C LYS A 242 57.79 -122.51 43.64
N VAL A 243 56.80 -121.80 44.21
CA VAL A 243 56.10 -122.21 45.45
C VAL A 243 54.58 -122.40 45.27
N GLU A 244 53.99 -121.98 44.15
CA GLU A 244 52.55 -122.14 43.89
C GLU A 244 52.23 -123.38 43.01
N ASN A 245 52.83 -124.52 43.39
CA ASN A 245 52.48 -125.84 42.86
C ASN A 245 51.91 -126.78 43.95
N GLU A 246 51.47 -126.21 45.09
CA GLU A 246 50.93 -127.00 46.21
C GLU A 246 49.55 -126.57 46.75
N LYS A 247 48.77 -125.68 46.10
CA LYS A 247 47.43 -125.37 46.63
C LYS A 247 46.33 -125.15 45.59
N LYS A 248 45.97 -126.28 45.01
CA LYS A 248 44.77 -126.59 44.23
C LYS A 248 43.47 -126.36 45.02
N THR A 249 43.18 -125.13 45.45
CA THR A 249 41.92 -124.87 46.16
C THR A 249 41.42 -123.46 45.96
N THR A 250 40.16 -123.36 45.53
CA THR A 250 39.29 -122.16 45.51
C THR A 250 39.64 -121.11 44.46
N GLU A 251 39.17 -121.17 43.20
CA GLU A 251 37.84 -121.55 42.69
C GLU A 251 36.67 -120.72 43.23
N ASN A 252 36.90 -119.56 43.85
CA ASN A 252 35.80 -118.64 44.16
C ASN A 252 36.25 -117.18 44.27
N ARG A 253 35.52 -116.31 43.55
CA ARG A 253 35.40 -114.82 43.63
C ARG A 253 36.01 -114.09 42.42
N ILE A 254 35.44 -114.01 41.21
CA ILE A 254 34.05 -113.88 40.70
C ILE A 254 33.25 -112.65 41.19
N ASN A 255 33.67 -111.93 42.25
CA ASN A 255 32.86 -110.83 42.81
C ASN A 255 33.45 -109.41 42.63
N THR A 256 34.27 -109.17 41.60
CA THR A 256 34.89 -107.85 41.38
C THR A 256 34.61 -107.25 40.00
N LEU A 257 33.61 -107.76 39.28
CA LEU A 257 33.10 -107.19 38.02
C LEU A 257 31.80 -106.37 38.20
N ASP A 258 31.25 -106.34 39.42
CA ASP A 258 29.97 -105.67 39.75
C ASP A 258 30.07 -104.14 39.95
N ARG A 259 31.28 -103.57 40.01
CA ARG A 259 31.49 -102.13 40.26
C ARG A 259 31.47 -101.26 38.99
N GLU A 260 31.65 -101.83 37.81
CA GLU A 260 31.79 -101.06 36.56
C GLU A 260 30.43 -100.72 35.89
N ILE A 261 29.35 -101.42 36.25
CA ILE A 261 27.98 -101.14 35.77
C ILE A 261 27.37 -99.89 36.45
N LYS A 262 27.84 -99.53 37.65
CA LYS A 262 27.28 -98.42 38.43
C LYS A 262 27.66 -97.04 37.89
N ASP A 263 28.76 -96.92 37.15
CA ASP A 263 29.31 -95.64 36.69
C ASP A 263 28.76 -95.19 35.33
N LEU A 264 28.30 -96.14 34.48
CA LEU A 264 27.66 -95.82 33.19
C LEU A 264 26.19 -95.36 33.33
N ASN A 265 25.48 -95.82 34.37
CA ASN A 265 24.13 -95.36 34.68
C ASN A 265 24.07 -93.92 35.23
N GLY A 266 25.19 -93.38 35.73
CA GLY A 266 25.30 -92.00 36.20
C GLY A 266 25.41 -90.95 35.08
N LYS A 267 26.00 -91.31 33.94
CA LYS A 267 26.13 -90.41 32.77
C LYS A 267 24.83 -90.27 31.97
N LEU A 268 24.03 -91.34 31.85
CA LEU A 268 22.75 -91.32 31.14
C LEU A 268 21.70 -90.43 31.85
N ASN A 269 21.68 -90.42 33.18
CA ASN A 269 20.74 -89.59 33.96
C ASN A 269 21.06 -88.08 33.93
N LYS A 270 22.32 -87.67 33.75
CA LYS A 270 22.70 -86.25 33.58
C LYS A 270 22.28 -85.70 32.22
N LEU A 271 22.58 -86.41 31.14
CA LEU A 271 22.24 -86.00 29.77
C LEU A 271 20.71 -86.01 29.53
N THR A 272 19.96 -86.91 30.17
CA THR A 272 18.49 -86.94 30.09
C THR A 272 17.84 -85.73 30.77
N LYS A 273 18.45 -85.22 31.86
CA LYS A 273 17.97 -84.03 32.58
C LYS A 273 18.25 -82.74 31.78
N GLU A 274 19.44 -82.62 31.19
CA GLU A 274 19.81 -81.49 30.34
C GLU A 274 18.97 -81.43 29.04
N ARG A 275 18.58 -82.58 28.48
CA ARG A 275 17.60 -82.65 27.38
C ARG A 275 16.23 -82.13 27.79
N SER A 276 15.70 -82.57 28.94
CA SER A 276 14.39 -82.14 29.44
C SER A 276 14.33 -80.64 29.72
N ASP A 277 15.40 -80.06 30.27
CA ASP A 277 15.47 -78.63 30.56
C ASP A 277 15.58 -77.78 29.29
N CYS A 278 16.29 -78.28 28.25
CA CYS A 278 16.38 -77.62 26.95
C CYS A 278 15.06 -77.72 26.14
N GLU A 279 14.30 -78.83 26.25
CA GLU A 279 12.96 -78.95 25.66
C GLU A 279 11.96 -77.99 26.31
N LYS A 280 11.98 -77.83 27.64
CA LYS A 280 11.15 -76.85 28.36
C LYS A 280 11.50 -75.41 28.01
N GLN A 281 12.78 -75.13 27.79
CA GLN A 281 13.24 -73.80 27.38
C GLN A 281 12.77 -73.44 25.96
N LEU A 282 12.85 -74.38 25.02
CA LEU A 282 12.38 -74.20 23.65
C LEU A 282 10.85 -73.97 23.59
N GLU A 283 10.08 -74.65 24.43
CA GLU A 283 8.63 -74.47 24.50
C GLU A 283 8.24 -73.10 25.09
N LYS A 284 8.97 -72.61 26.09
CA LYS A 284 8.80 -71.24 26.61
C LYS A 284 9.09 -70.18 25.55
N GLU A 285 10.17 -70.36 24.78
CA GLU A 285 10.57 -69.42 23.73
C GLU A 285 9.58 -69.37 22.56
N LYS A 286 8.95 -70.51 22.20
CA LYS A 286 7.85 -70.57 21.23
C LYS A 286 6.58 -69.88 21.73
N ASN A 287 6.25 -70.03 23.00
CA ASN A 287 5.08 -69.36 23.58
C ASN A 287 5.25 -67.83 23.60
N THR A 288 6.44 -67.31 23.92
CA THR A 288 6.74 -65.88 23.81
C THR A 288 6.69 -65.35 22.36
N LEU A 289 7.05 -66.17 21.37
CA LEU A 289 6.89 -65.79 19.95
C LEU A 289 5.41 -65.65 19.57
N ASN A 290 4.56 -66.59 20.01
CA ASN A 290 3.12 -66.53 19.79
C ASN A 290 2.47 -65.30 20.46
N GLU A 291 2.97 -64.87 21.62
CA GLU A 291 2.53 -63.63 22.28
C GLU A 291 2.92 -62.39 21.47
N TYR A 292 4.17 -62.28 21.00
CA TYR A 292 4.60 -61.17 20.15
C TYR A 292 3.86 -61.13 18.80
N GLU A 293 3.53 -62.27 18.20
CA GLU A 293 2.73 -62.32 16.96
C GLU A 293 1.28 -61.85 17.17
N LYS A 294 0.69 -62.12 18.35
CA LYS A 294 -0.63 -61.57 18.73
C LYS A 294 -0.55 -60.05 18.98
N GLU A 295 0.50 -59.58 19.65
CA GLU A 295 0.74 -58.15 19.84
C GLU A 295 0.92 -57.43 18.51
N LEU A 296 1.65 -58.01 17.55
CA LEU A 296 1.83 -57.44 16.21
C LEU A 296 0.49 -57.28 15.49
N LYS A 297 -0.38 -58.30 15.49
CA LYS A 297 -1.72 -58.18 14.90
C LYS A 297 -2.56 -57.08 15.55
N THR A 298 -2.39 -56.87 16.85
CA THR A 298 -3.09 -55.83 17.61
C THR A 298 -2.57 -54.43 17.26
N GLU A 299 -1.25 -54.28 17.10
CA GLU A 299 -0.67 -52.99 16.72
C GLU A 299 -0.87 -52.64 15.24
N GLU A 300 -0.91 -53.63 14.33
CA GLU A 300 -1.27 -53.44 12.93
C GLU A 300 -2.74 -53.00 12.76
N THR A 301 -3.65 -53.52 13.58
CA THR A 301 -5.06 -53.08 13.57
C THR A 301 -5.21 -51.65 14.09
N LYS A 302 -4.49 -51.26 15.15
CA LYS A 302 -4.43 -49.86 15.61
C LYS A 302 -3.77 -48.93 14.61
N GLN A 303 -2.73 -49.38 13.89
CA GLN A 303 -2.12 -48.61 12.81
C GLN A 303 -3.15 -48.33 11.69
N ARG A 304 -3.91 -49.34 11.26
CA ARG A 304 -4.97 -49.15 10.24
C ARG A 304 -6.04 -48.16 10.69
N GLN A 305 -6.45 -48.20 11.96
CA GLN A 305 -7.39 -47.23 12.54
C GLN A 305 -6.80 -45.81 12.53
N ALA A 306 -5.54 -45.64 12.95
CA ALA A 306 -4.86 -44.35 12.92
C ALA A 306 -4.68 -43.81 11.49
N GLU A 307 -4.39 -44.67 10.50
CA GLU A 307 -4.32 -44.28 9.08
C GLU A 307 -5.67 -43.79 8.55
N GLN A 308 -6.77 -44.44 8.95
CA GLN A 308 -8.12 -44.01 8.59
C GLN A 308 -8.49 -42.66 9.24
N GLU A 309 -8.11 -42.44 10.50
CA GLU A 309 -8.32 -41.15 11.18
C GLU A 309 -7.55 -40.01 10.51
N VAL A 310 -6.30 -40.24 10.09
CA VAL A 310 -5.50 -39.24 9.35
C VAL A 310 -6.15 -38.92 8.00
N ARG A 311 -6.66 -39.92 7.26
CA ARG A 311 -7.39 -39.69 6.00
C ARG A 311 -8.65 -38.87 6.20
N ASN A 312 -9.44 -39.19 7.23
CA ASN A 312 -10.64 -38.42 7.56
C ASN A 312 -10.28 -36.96 7.91
N GLN A 313 -9.21 -36.75 8.68
CA GLN A 313 -8.78 -35.41 9.08
C GLN A 313 -8.17 -34.62 7.91
N GLU A 314 -7.53 -35.29 6.95
CA GLU A 314 -7.08 -34.67 5.70
C GLU A 314 -8.25 -34.11 4.88
N GLN A 315 -9.37 -34.85 4.81
CA GLN A 315 -10.60 -34.37 4.17
C GLN A 315 -11.20 -33.15 4.89
N VAL A 316 -11.14 -33.11 6.22
CA VAL A 316 -11.56 -31.94 7.02
C VAL A 316 -10.69 -30.73 6.70
N VAL A 317 -9.37 -30.88 6.61
CA VAL A 317 -8.45 -29.79 6.23
C VAL A 317 -8.77 -29.29 4.82
N ARG A 318 -8.94 -30.19 3.84
CA ARG A 318 -9.32 -29.80 2.46
C ARG A 318 -10.63 -29.02 2.41
N THR A 319 -11.62 -29.43 3.20
CA THR A 319 -12.92 -28.74 3.29
C THR A 319 -12.77 -27.34 3.92
N ALA A 320 -11.96 -27.21 4.97
CA ALA A 320 -11.66 -25.92 5.60
C ALA A 320 -10.87 -24.98 4.68
N GLU A 321 -9.94 -25.52 3.88
CA GLU A 321 -9.21 -24.75 2.86
C GLU A 321 -10.13 -24.24 1.74
N ALA A 322 -11.08 -25.07 1.29
CA ALA A 322 -12.09 -24.66 0.31
C ALA A 322 -12.98 -23.53 0.85
N LYS A 323 -13.46 -23.64 2.10
CA LYS A 323 -14.22 -22.58 2.78
C LYS A 323 -13.43 -21.27 2.90
N LEU A 324 -12.16 -21.34 3.32
CA LEU A 324 -11.31 -20.15 3.41
C LEU A 324 -11.11 -19.49 2.03
N ARG A 325 -10.95 -20.29 0.97
CA ARG A 325 -10.84 -19.78 -0.40
C ARG A 325 -12.12 -19.06 -0.83
N GLN A 326 -13.29 -19.62 -0.52
CA GLN A 326 -14.58 -18.99 -0.79
C GLN A 326 -14.73 -17.65 -0.04
N CYS A 327 -14.47 -17.62 1.27
CA CYS A 327 -14.56 -16.38 2.05
C CYS A 327 -13.59 -15.30 1.57
N LYS A 328 -12.41 -15.67 1.05
CA LYS A 328 -11.48 -14.70 0.44
C LYS A 328 -12.02 -14.08 -0.84
N LEU A 329 -12.71 -14.87 -1.69
CA LEU A 329 -13.36 -14.35 -2.90
C LEU A 329 -14.52 -13.42 -2.55
N GLU A 330 -15.32 -13.78 -1.56
CA GLU A 330 -16.43 -12.95 -1.05
C GLU A 330 -15.92 -11.62 -0.46
N GLU A 331 -14.82 -11.63 0.30
CA GLU A 331 -14.20 -10.41 0.81
C GLU A 331 -13.66 -9.51 -0.32
N GLN A 332 -13.04 -10.10 -1.35
CA GLN A 332 -12.57 -9.35 -2.52
C GLN A 332 -13.73 -8.72 -3.29
N ALA A 333 -14.83 -9.45 -3.51
CA ALA A 333 -16.04 -8.93 -4.14
C ALA A 333 -16.67 -7.80 -3.31
N ALA A 334 -16.71 -7.94 -1.97
CA ALA A 334 -17.22 -6.91 -1.08
C ALA A 334 -16.34 -5.64 -1.07
N LYS A 335 -15.01 -5.78 -1.14
CA LYS A 335 -14.08 -4.65 -1.28
C LYS A 335 -14.26 -3.92 -2.60
N ALA A 336 -14.44 -4.65 -3.70
CA ALA A 336 -14.72 -4.05 -5.01
C ALA A 336 -16.06 -3.30 -5.01
N ALA A 337 -17.10 -3.87 -4.41
CA ALA A 337 -18.42 -3.23 -4.29
C ALA A 337 -18.38 -1.97 -3.40
N GLU A 338 -17.60 -1.96 -2.31
CA GLU A 338 -17.40 -0.75 -1.48
C GLU A 338 -16.62 0.33 -2.24
N ALA A 339 -15.59 -0.06 -3.01
CA ALA A 339 -14.84 0.88 -3.85
C ALA A 339 -15.73 1.52 -4.92
N GLN A 340 -16.57 0.74 -5.59
CA GLN A 340 -17.54 1.25 -6.55
C GLN A 340 -18.55 2.19 -5.88
N ALA A 341 -19.10 1.81 -4.73
CA ALA A 341 -20.04 2.67 -4.00
C ALA A 341 -19.42 4.00 -3.54
N LYS A 342 -18.10 4.04 -3.25
CA LYS A 342 -17.38 5.30 -2.97
C LYS A 342 -17.28 6.19 -4.20
N ILE A 343 -17.00 5.60 -5.37
CA ILE A 343 -16.98 6.32 -6.65
C ILE A 343 -18.38 6.89 -6.94
N ASP A 344 -19.44 6.09 -6.76
CA ASP A 344 -20.82 6.53 -7.00
C ASP A 344 -21.21 7.70 -6.07
N VAL A 345 -20.77 7.69 -4.80
CA VAL A 345 -20.96 8.83 -3.88
C VAL A 345 -20.21 10.07 -4.37
N GLN A 346 -18.96 9.94 -4.83
CA GLN A 346 -18.19 11.07 -5.36
C GLN A 346 -18.83 11.66 -6.62
N MET A 347 -19.29 10.81 -7.55
CA MET A 347 -20.00 11.24 -8.75
C MET A 347 -21.32 11.96 -8.39
N ALA A 348 -22.10 11.43 -7.44
CA ALA A 348 -23.32 12.07 -6.97
C ALA A 348 -23.05 13.42 -6.25
N GLN A 349 -21.93 13.54 -5.54
CA GLN A 349 -21.50 14.82 -4.93
C GLN A 349 -21.12 15.85 -5.99
N ALA A 350 -20.37 15.43 -7.02
CA ALA A 350 -19.98 16.31 -8.12
C ALA A 350 -21.21 16.80 -8.90
N ALA A 351 -22.14 15.90 -9.24
CA ALA A 351 -23.38 16.25 -9.93
C ALA A 351 -24.29 17.18 -9.09
N LEU A 352 -24.28 17.02 -7.76
CA LEU A 352 -24.98 17.95 -6.87
C LEU A 352 -24.34 19.34 -6.87
N ALA A 353 -23.01 19.42 -6.77
CA ALA A 353 -22.28 20.69 -6.81
C ALA A 353 -22.49 21.45 -8.13
N GLU A 354 -22.47 20.72 -9.26
CA GLU A 354 -22.76 21.27 -10.59
C GLU A 354 -24.20 21.82 -10.66
N ALA A 355 -25.18 21.03 -10.19
CA ALA A 355 -26.58 21.47 -10.16
C ALA A 355 -26.83 22.67 -9.23
N GLU A 356 -26.10 22.78 -8.11
CA GLU A 356 -26.15 23.91 -7.19
C GLU A 356 -25.50 25.17 -7.80
N ALA A 357 -24.40 25.02 -8.56
CA ALA A 357 -23.78 26.12 -9.30
C ALA A 357 -24.70 26.66 -10.41
N GLU A 358 -25.32 25.77 -11.18
CA GLU A 358 -26.30 26.15 -12.20
C GLU A 358 -27.55 26.80 -11.59
N LEU A 359 -27.96 26.39 -10.38
CA LEU A 359 -29.05 27.04 -9.66
C LEU A 359 -28.69 28.48 -9.27
N LEU A 360 -27.47 28.73 -8.77
CA LEU A 360 -26.99 30.08 -8.44
C LEU A 360 -26.97 31.00 -9.67
N ILE A 361 -26.56 30.48 -10.83
CA ILE A 361 -26.59 31.23 -12.10
C ILE A 361 -28.04 31.57 -12.47
N ALA A 362 -28.96 30.61 -12.42
CA ALA A 362 -30.38 30.83 -12.72
C ALA A 362 -31.05 31.83 -11.75
N GLU A 363 -30.65 31.85 -10.48
CA GLU A 363 -31.09 32.83 -9.49
C GLU A 363 -30.59 34.24 -9.82
N ALA A 364 -29.34 34.38 -10.24
CA ALA A 364 -28.76 35.65 -10.67
C ALA A 364 -29.41 36.18 -11.97
N GLU A 365 -29.67 35.30 -12.95
CA GLU A 365 -30.38 35.64 -14.18
C GLU A 365 -31.80 36.15 -13.92
N LEU A 366 -32.54 35.50 -13.02
CA LEU A 366 -33.88 35.95 -12.63
C LEU A 366 -33.84 37.32 -11.90
N ALA A 367 -32.84 37.55 -11.06
CA ALA A 367 -32.65 38.83 -10.38
C ALA A 367 -32.33 39.95 -11.37
N ALA A 368 -31.48 39.69 -12.37
CA ALA A 368 -31.19 40.64 -13.44
C ALA A 368 -32.43 40.93 -14.31
N ALA A 369 -33.19 39.90 -14.67
CA ALA A 369 -34.41 40.04 -15.47
C ALA A 369 -35.55 40.78 -14.75
N THR A 370 -35.56 40.78 -13.41
CA THR A 370 -36.54 41.54 -12.61
C THR A 370 -36.12 42.97 -12.30
N ALA A 371 -34.83 43.29 -12.33
CA ALA A 371 -34.29 44.65 -12.10
C ALA A 371 -34.32 45.55 -13.35
N ALA A 372 -34.42 44.99 -14.56
CA ALA A 372 -34.50 45.77 -15.79
C ALA A 372 -35.86 46.49 -15.93
N SER A 373 -35.84 47.82 -15.98
CA SER A 373 -37.00 48.74 -16.05
C SER A 373 -37.85 48.66 -17.34
N VAL A 374 -37.62 47.70 -18.24
CA VAL A 374 -38.39 47.50 -19.48
C VAL A 374 -38.80 46.04 -19.55
N VAL A 375 -39.97 45.72 -19.00
CA VAL A 375 -40.40 44.33 -18.78
C VAL A 375 -41.00 43.75 -20.06
N VAL A 376 -40.34 42.73 -20.63
CA VAL A 376 -41.01 41.75 -21.50
C VAL A 376 -41.44 40.57 -20.61
N PRO A 377 -42.75 40.37 -20.34
CA PRO A 377 -43.23 39.34 -19.41
C PRO A 377 -42.74 37.92 -19.73
N ALA A 378 -42.47 37.63 -21.01
CA ALA A 378 -41.98 36.34 -21.47
C ALA A 378 -40.58 35.98 -20.90
N ALA A 379 -39.68 36.96 -20.74
CA ALA A 379 -38.33 36.72 -20.25
C ALA A 379 -38.32 36.32 -18.76
N VAL A 380 -39.17 36.97 -17.96
CA VAL A 380 -39.34 36.63 -16.53
C VAL A 380 -40.00 35.26 -16.36
N VAL A 381 -40.95 34.90 -17.23
CA VAL A 381 -41.57 33.56 -17.23
C VAL A 381 -40.56 32.47 -17.60
N ALA A 382 -39.72 32.71 -18.61
CA ALA A 382 -38.66 31.78 -19.00
C ALA A 382 -37.61 31.59 -17.90
N ALA A 383 -37.17 32.67 -17.24
CA ALA A 383 -36.23 32.61 -16.12
C ALA A 383 -36.83 31.86 -14.90
N LYS A 384 -38.12 32.06 -14.60
CA LYS A 384 -38.82 31.28 -13.56
C LYS A 384 -38.92 29.79 -13.90
N ALA A 385 -39.15 29.44 -15.16
CA ALA A 385 -39.18 28.06 -15.61
C ALA A 385 -37.79 27.39 -15.53
N HIS A 386 -36.73 28.11 -15.93
CA HIS A 386 -35.34 27.65 -15.79
C HIS A 386 -34.97 27.41 -14.32
N LEU A 387 -35.32 28.36 -13.43
CA LEU A 387 -35.11 28.23 -11.99
C LEU A 387 -35.85 27.01 -11.39
N ALA A 388 -37.09 26.76 -11.81
CA ALA A 388 -37.85 25.59 -11.37
C ALA A 388 -37.19 24.27 -11.79
N THR A 389 -36.67 24.19 -13.01
CA THR A 389 -35.91 23.04 -13.52
C THR A 389 -34.62 22.82 -12.72
N CYS A 390 -33.86 23.88 -12.44
CA CYS A 390 -32.65 23.78 -11.63
C CYS A 390 -32.96 23.31 -10.19
N LYS A 391 -34.02 23.81 -9.56
CA LYS A 391 -34.47 23.37 -8.22
C LYS A 391 -34.88 21.89 -8.21
N ALA A 392 -35.59 21.43 -9.25
CA ALA A 392 -35.96 20.03 -9.40
C ALA A 392 -34.71 19.15 -9.53
N ARG A 393 -33.73 19.56 -10.35
CA ARG A 393 -32.47 18.82 -10.52
C ARG A 393 -31.64 18.74 -9.23
N VAL A 394 -31.54 19.82 -8.46
CA VAL A 394 -30.89 19.81 -7.13
C VAL A 394 -31.59 18.83 -6.18
N THR A 395 -32.93 18.80 -6.19
CA THR A 395 -33.72 17.87 -5.35
C THR A 395 -33.48 16.40 -5.74
N ILE A 396 -33.45 16.11 -7.04
CA ILE A 396 -33.12 14.78 -7.56
C ILE A 396 -31.70 14.38 -7.14
N ASN A 397 -30.71 15.26 -7.32
CA ASN A 397 -29.32 14.97 -6.98
C ASN A 397 -29.11 14.79 -5.47
N LYS A 398 -29.82 15.54 -4.62
CA LYS A 398 -29.82 15.30 -3.16
C LYS A 398 -30.39 13.93 -2.81
N THR A 399 -31.46 13.51 -3.48
CA THR A 399 -32.07 12.18 -3.29
C THR A 399 -31.10 11.08 -3.75
N THR A 400 -30.49 11.22 -4.92
CA THR A 400 -29.47 10.32 -5.46
C THR A 400 -28.27 10.19 -4.51
N LEU A 401 -27.74 11.32 -4.00
CA LEU A 401 -26.64 11.31 -3.04
C LEU A 401 -27.01 10.56 -1.74
N THR A 402 -28.24 10.74 -1.27
CA THR A 402 -28.75 10.04 -0.07
C THR A 402 -28.81 8.54 -0.30
N THR A 403 -29.30 8.11 -1.46
CA THR A 403 -29.32 6.69 -1.89
C THR A 403 -27.90 6.12 -2.01
N CYS A 404 -26.97 6.82 -2.68
CA CYS A 404 -25.58 6.39 -2.81
C CYS A 404 -24.89 6.24 -1.44
N LYS A 405 -25.14 7.18 -0.50
CA LYS A 405 -24.63 7.09 0.88
C LYS A 405 -25.20 5.89 1.64
N ALA A 406 -26.48 5.58 1.46
CA ALA A 406 -27.11 4.40 2.06
C ALA A 406 -26.51 3.10 1.49
N THR A 407 -26.29 3.04 0.17
CA THR A 407 -25.61 1.92 -0.50
C THR A 407 -24.18 1.74 0.00
N LEU A 408 -23.41 2.83 0.16
CA LEU A 408 -22.06 2.78 0.72
C LEU A 408 -22.06 2.20 2.14
N LYS A 409 -23.00 2.63 2.99
CA LYS A 409 -23.15 2.08 4.34
C LYS A 409 -23.43 0.57 4.32
N ALA A 410 -24.33 0.11 3.44
CA ALA A 410 -24.63 -1.30 3.27
C ALA A 410 -23.43 -2.11 2.74
N CYS A 411 -22.68 -1.59 1.77
CA CYS A 411 -21.46 -2.23 1.25
C CYS A 411 -20.36 -2.31 2.31
N THR A 412 -20.20 -1.26 3.12
CA THR A 412 -19.22 -1.22 4.22
C THR A 412 -19.53 -2.30 5.25
N GLU A 413 -20.80 -2.47 5.61
CA GLU A 413 -21.22 -3.51 6.55
C GLU A 413 -21.05 -4.92 5.96
N LYS A 414 -21.37 -5.11 4.66
CA LYS A 414 -21.08 -6.38 3.96
C LYS A 414 -19.58 -6.72 3.97
N ARG A 415 -18.70 -5.74 3.75
CA ARG A 415 -17.25 -5.95 3.85
C ARG A 415 -16.85 -6.38 5.27
N ARG A 416 -17.39 -5.73 6.30
CA ARG A 416 -17.12 -6.06 7.71
C ARG A 416 -17.52 -7.51 8.03
N ILE A 417 -18.70 -7.94 7.58
CA ILE A 417 -19.18 -9.32 7.76
C ILE A 417 -18.26 -10.31 7.01
N ALA A 418 -17.89 -10.02 5.77
CA ALA A 418 -16.98 -10.88 4.99
C ALA A 418 -15.60 -11.02 5.64
N GLU A 419 -15.06 -9.94 6.21
CA GLU A 419 -13.78 -9.93 6.93
C GLU A 419 -13.83 -10.77 8.22
N ASN A 420 -14.94 -10.69 8.97
CA ASN A 420 -15.17 -11.54 10.13
C ASN A 420 -15.27 -13.03 9.73
N ASN A 421 -16.02 -13.34 8.67
CA ASN A 421 -16.17 -14.71 8.16
C ASN A 421 -14.82 -15.29 7.69
N ARG A 422 -13.99 -14.50 6.99
CA ARG A 422 -12.62 -14.93 6.64
C ARG A 422 -11.79 -15.23 7.88
N THR A 423 -11.89 -14.38 8.91
CA THR A 423 -11.13 -14.56 10.15
C THR A 423 -11.56 -15.83 10.88
N GLN A 424 -12.87 -16.09 10.96
CA GLN A 424 -13.41 -17.32 11.52
C GLN A 424 -12.95 -18.56 10.72
N ALA A 425 -13.08 -18.54 9.39
CA ALA A 425 -12.62 -19.63 8.52
C ALA A 425 -11.12 -19.90 8.66
N ASN A 426 -10.31 -18.86 8.90
CA ASN A 426 -8.87 -19.00 9.12
C ASN A 426 -8.55 -19.65 10.48
N ASN A 427 -9.32 -19.32 11.51
CA ASN A 427 -9.21 -19.96 12.83
C ASN A 427 -9.61 -21.45 12.74
N GLU A 428 -10.71 -21.76 12.05
CA GLU A 428 -11.15 -23.13 11.79
C GLU A 428 -10.08 -23.94 11.04
N LEU A 429 -9.45 -23.37 10.01
CA LEU A 429 -8.34 -24.00 9.30
C LEU A 429 -7.12 -24.24 10.19
N THR A 430 -6.80 -23.27 11.05
CA THR A 430 -5.66 -23.39 11.98
C THR A 430 -5.89 -24.53 12.96
N ASN A 431 -7.08 -24.61 13.54
CA ASN A 431 -7.48 -25.70 14.42
C ASN A 431 -7.47 -27.04 13.69
N ALA A 432 -8.01 -27.11 12.47
CA ALA A 432 -8.02 -28.33 11.67
C ALA A 432 -6.60 -28.84 11.36
N ARG A 433 -5.65 -27.92 11.08
CA ARG A 433 -4.23 -28.25 10.85
C ARG A 433 -3.52 -28.72 12.11
N GLN A 434 -3.80 -28.10 13.26
CA GLN A 434 -3.26 -28.57 14.54
C GLN A 434 -3.75 -29.97 14.88
N THR A 435 -5.04 -30.24 14.71
CA THR A 435 -5.61 -31.58 14.92
C THR A 435 -5.04 -32.60 13.93
N PHE A 436 -4.88 -32.22 12.65
CA PHE A 436 -4.23 -33.07 11.65
C PHE A 436 -2.79 -33.42 12.05
N GLN A 437 -2.01 -32.43 12.50
CA GLN A 437 -0.64 -32.63 12.95
C GLN A 437 -0.58 -33.60 14.14
N ALA A 438 -1.43 -33.39 15.15
CA ALA A 438 -1.51 -34.28 16.31
C ALA A 438 -1.85 -35.73 15.92
N LYS A 439 -2.77 -35.92 14.97
CA LYS A 439 -3.13 -37.25 14.44
C LYS A 439 -2.02 -37.88 13.62
N ASN A 440 -1.28 -37.08 12.86
CA ASN A 440 -0.12 -37.55 12.09
C ASN A 440 1.05 -37.97 13.00
N ASP A 441 1.27 -37.23 14.09
CA ASP A 441 2.27 -37.58 15.11
C ASP A 441 1.89 -38.87 15.85
N GLN A 442 0.60 -39.07 16.15
CA GLN A 442 0.08 -40.34 16.70
C GLN A 442 0.30 -41.52 15.73
N LEU A 443 0.05 -41.32 14.43
CA LEU A 443 0.31 -42.34 13.41
C LEU A 443 1.80 -42.69 13.34
N LYS A 444 2.69 -41.70 13.45
CA LYS A 444 4.14 -41.91 13.46
C LYS A 444 4.57 -42.76 14.66
N GLN A 445 4.11 -42.41 15.87
CA GLN A 445 4.37 -43.21 17.07
C GLN A 445 3.86 -44.65 16.95
N GLN A 446 2.69 -44.85 16.32
CA GLN A 446 2.12 -46.18 16.15
C GLN A 446 2.91 -47.02 15.13
N LYS A 447 3.43 -46.40 14.05
CA LYS A 447 4.35 -47.06 13.11
C LYS A 447 5.65 -47.47 13.79
N ASP A 448 6.21 -46.63 14.65
CA ASP A 448 7.43 -46.95 15.40
C ASP A 448 7.20 -48.15 16.33
N LYS A 449 6.03 -48.27 16.98
CA LYS A 449 5.68 -49.44 17.80
C LYS A 449 5.57 -50.72 16.98
N VAL A 450 4.92 -50.67 15.81
CA VAL A 450 4.84 -51.82 14.90
C VAL A 450 6.24 -52.29 14.48
N GLU A 451 7.14 -51.37 14.18
CA GLU A 451 8.52 -51.68 13.81
C GLU A 451 9.32 -52.29 14.98
N GLN A 452 9.17 -51.74 16.20
CA GLN A 452 9.77 -52.32 17.40
C GLN A 452 9.28 -53.74 17.69
N THR A 453 7.98 -54.02 17.51
CA THR A 453 7.43 -55.37 17.70
C THR A 453 7.94 -56.34 16.64
N LYS A 454 8.11 -55.91 15.38
CA LYS A 454 8.75 -56.72 14.33
C LYS A 454 10.19 -57.07 14.68
N GLN A 455 10.97 -56.13 15.21
CA GLN A 455 12.34 -56.37 15.64
C GLN A 455 12.43 -57.37 16.81
N LYS A 456 11.50 -57.29 17.78
CA LYS A 456 11.41 -58.28 18.88
C LYS A 456 11.10 -59.68 18.36
N ILE A 457 10.16 -59.81 17.41
CA ILE A 457 9.84 -61.09 16.76
C ILE A 457 11.09 -61.66 16.06
N GLU A 458 11.82 -60.83 15.33
CA GLU A 458 13.03 -61.26 14.61
C GLU A 458 14.15 -61.72 15.56
N GLN A 459 14.35 -61.01 16.67
CA GLN A 459 15.28 -61.41 17.73
C GLN A 459 14.84 -62.74 18.38
N GLN A 460 13.55 -62.90 18.67
CA GLN A 460 13.02 -64.11 19.30
C GLN A 460 13.14 -65.34 18.38
N LYS A 461 12.95 -65.16 17.07
CA LYS A 461 13.17 -66.23 16.07
C LYS A 461 14.63 -66.70 16.06
N LYS A 462 15.59 -65.79 16.15
CA LYS A 462 17.02 -66.14 16.26
C LYS A 462 17.33 -66.91 17.55
N THR A 463 16.72 -66.52 18.68
CA THR A 463 16.86 -67.25 19.96
C THR A 463 16.34 -68.68 19.83
N ILE A 464 15.14 -68.86 19.26
CA ILE A 464 14.55 -70.19 19.02
C ILE A 464 15.45 -71.05 18.12
N GLU A 465 16.06 -70.46 17.09
CA GLU A 465 16.98 -71.17 16.19
C GLU A 465 18.23 -71.66 16.93
N VAL A 466 18.83 -70.82 17.79
CA VAL A 466 20.01 -71.18 18.60
C VAL A 466 19.66 -72.28 19.61
N THR A 467 18.54 -72.15 20.33
CA THR A 467 18.07 -73.16 21.29
C THR A 467 17.72 -74.48 20.59
N GLY A 468 17.14 -74.42 19.39
CA GLY A 468 16.86 -75.58 18.56
C GLY A 468 18.11 -76.35 18.14
N ARG A 469 19.16 -75.65 17.68
CA ARG A 469 20.45 -76.29 17.34
C ARG A 469 21.09 -76.99 18.55
N LYS A 470 21.06 -76.34 19.72
CA LYS A 470 21.58 -76.92 20.97
C LYS A 470 20.82 -78.19 21.38
N LEU A 471 19.51 -78.23 21.14
CA LEU A 471 18.68 -79.43 21.36
C LEU A 471 19.06 -80.58 20.42
N ASP A 472 19.32 -80.29 19.15
CA ASP A 472 19.70 -81.30 18.17
C ASP A 472 21.08 -81.91 18.46
N ASP A 473 22.03 -81.12 18.96
CA ASP A 473 23.34 -81.61 19.40
C ASP A 473 23.21 -82.54 20.62
N LEU A 474 22.40 -82.16 21.62
CA LEU A 474 22.08 -83.02 22.77
C LEU A 474 21.38 -84.32 22.35
N ARG A 475 20.50 -84.29 21.35
CA ARG A 475 19.83 -85.49 20.81
C ARG A 475 20.81 -86.46 20.14
N LYS A 476 21.80 -85.95 19.41
CA LYS A 476 22.86 -86.78 18.80
C LYS A 476 23.74 -87.42 19.87
N GLU A 477 24.06 -86.68 20.92
CA GLU A 477 24.89 -87.16 22.02
C GLU A 477 24.17 -88.22 22.88
N CYS A 478 22.88 -88.04 23.18
CA CYS A 478 22.05 -89.07 23.81
C CYS A 478 21.97 -90.36 22.97
N LYS A 479 21.78 -90.25 21.63
CA LYS A 479 21.73 -91.42 20.73
C LYS A 479 23.06 -92.19 20.72
N LYS A 480 24.20 -91.49 20.77
CA LYS A 480 25.53 -92.10 20.80
C LYS A 480 25.73 -92.93 22.07
N VAL A 481 25.32 -92.40 23.22
CA VAL A 481 25.36 -93.10 24.51
C VAL A 481 24.39 -94.28 24.54
N GLU A 482 23.18 -94.15 23.99
CA GLU A 482 22.23 -95.26 23.85
C GLU A 482 22.77 -96.41 22.97
N THR A 483 23.51 -96.09 21.90
CA THR A 483 24.15 -97.12 21.05
C THR A 483 25.32 -97.81 21.75
N GLU A 484 26.10 -97.10 22.57
CA GLU A 484 27.19 -97.69 23.38
C GLU A 484 26.64 -98.59 24.51
N LEU A 485 25.48 -98.23 25.07
CA LEU A 485 24.78 -99.04 26.08
C LEU A 485 24.25 -100.34 25.47
N LYS A 486 23.60 -100.26 24.30
CA LYS A 486 23.12 -101.45 23.58
C LYS A 486 24.24 -102.39 23.16
N ALA A 487 25.40 -101.85 22.77
CA ALA A 487 26.59 -102.64 22.44
C ALA A 487 27.16 -103.40 23.65
N LYS A 488 27.01 -102.85 24.86
CA LYS A 488 27.42 -103.49 26.12
C LYS A 488 26.37 -104.42 26.74
N GLU A 489 25.08 -104.17 26.50
CA GLU A 489 23.99 -105.09 26.88
C GLU A 489 23.97 -106.37 26.01
N THR A 490 24.61 -106.32 24.84
CA THR A 490 24.96 -107.50 24.03
C THR A 490 26.35 -108.04 24.36
N THR A 491 27.00 -107.57 25.43
CA THR A 491 28.24 -108.14 25.99
C THR A 491 28.04 -108.58 27.46
N LEU A 492 26.96 -109.28 27.79
CA LEU A 492 26.72 -110.65 27.32
C LEU A 492 27.08 -111.01 25.86
#